data_AF-A0A524H8M7-F1
#
_entry.id   AF-A0A524H8M7-F1
#
_cell.length_a   1.000
_cell.length_b   1.000
_cell.length_c   1.000
_cell.angle_alpha   90.00
_cell.angle_beta   90.00
_cell.angle_gamma   90.00
#
_symmetry.space_group_name_H-M   'P 1'
#
loop_
_entity.id
_entity.type
_entity.pdbx_description
1 polymer ?
#
loop_
_entity_poly.entity_id
_entity_poly.type
_entity_poly.pdbx_seq_one_letter_code
_entity_poly.pdbx_strand_id
1 'polypeptide(L)'
;MNVALATDLGRIVGPRWVRARPAELAAYEADGLPTHASRPALAVLPGSRQELIEAIHLLHLANVPFVARGAGTGLSGGALAGNEAVLVVLTRLNRILHLDPKRRRAVVEPGVVNARLSEAALPHGLYYAPDPSSQSACTLGGNIAENAGGPHCLKYGVTTNHVVALEVLLPNATLVRLGSGSSESWGPDLVGLFVGSEGMFGIATEITLRLEPIPAAVRTLLAAFPSIRTASEAVSGIIAAGVVPAAMEMMDQACVRAVEASIYAAGYPVDAAAVLLVELDGTAEAVAGEAV
;
A
#
# COMPACT_ATOMS: atom_id res chain seq x y z
N MET A 1 -5.31 -20.57 21.86
CA MET A 1 -4.39 -19.62 22.53
C MET A 1 -4.70 -19.51 24.02
N ASN A 2 -3.68 -19.28 24.85
CA ASN A 2 -3.77 -19.28 26.33
C ASN A 2 -4.24 -17.91 26.86
N VAL A 3 -5.17 -17.89 27.83
CA VAL A 3 -5.66 -16.69 28.56
C VAL A 3 -4.50 -15.89 29.18
N ALA A 4 -3.42 -16.57 29.60
CA ALA A 4 -2.22 -15.93 30.11
C ALA A 4 -1.57 -15.00 29.06
N LEU A 5 -1.47 -15.44 27.80
CA LEU A 5 -0.85 -14.66 26.73
C LEU A 5 -1.60 -13.35 26.44
N ALA A 6 -2.94 -13.41 26.41
CA ALA A 6 -3.77 -12.21 26.24
C ALA A 6 -3.58 -11.21 27.40
N THR A 7 -3.42 -11.71 28.62
CA THR A 7 -3.17 -10.89 29.81
C THR A 7 -1.79 -10.25 29.75
N ASP A 8 -0.77 -11.02 29.36
CA ASP A 8 0.61 -10.54 29.27
C ASP A 8 0.76 -9.48 28.17
N LEU A 9 0.21 -9.71 26.97
CA LEU A 9 0.11 -8.70 25.92
C LEU A 9 -0.67 -7.46 26.39
N GLY A 10 -1.72 -7.67 27.18
CA GLY A 10 -2.50 -6.59 27.79
C GLY A 10 -1.71 -5.72 28.77
N ARG A 11 -0.64 -6.23 29.39
CA ARG A 11 0.27 -5.40 30.22
C ARG A 11 1.18 -4.52 29.37
N ILE A 12 1.49 -4.93 28.14
CA ILE A 12 2.33 -4.19 27.19
C ILE A 12 1.50 -3.10 26.52
N VAL A 13 0.45 -3.49 25.78
CA VAL A 13 -0.31 -2.56 24.93
C VAL A 13 -1.50 -1.92 25.64
N GLY A 14 -1.83 -2.39 26.84
CA GLY A 14 -3.07 -2.08 27.56
C GLY A 14 -4.20 -3.06 27.19
N PRO A 15 -5.05 -3.48 28.15
CA PRO A 15 -6.08 -4.50 27.92
C PRO A 15 -7.13 -4.08 26.88
N ARG A 16 -7.37 -2.77 26.73
CA ARG A 16 -8.24 -2.20 25.69
C ARG A 16 -7.73 -2.48 24.27
N TRP A 17 -6.48 -2.86 24.08
CA TRP A 17 -5.85 -3.06 22.77
C TRP A 17 -5.50 -4.52 22.50
N VAL A 18 -6.08 -5.43 23.28
CA VAL A 18 -6.13 -6.86 23.01
C VAL A 18 -7.57 -7.22 22.63
N ARG A 19 -7.74 -8.01 21.56
CA ARG A 19 -9.03 -8.52 21.07
C ARG A 19 -9.02 -10.02 21.23
N ALA A 20 -9.96 -10.54 22.00
CA ALA A 20 -10.10 -11.98 22.25
C ALA A 20 -11.55 -12.46 22.16
N ARG A 21 -12.52 -11.54 22.14
CA ARG A 21 -13.94 -11.89 22.08
C ARG A 21 -14.35 -12.11 20.62
N PRO A 22 -15.21 -13.11 20.31
CA PRO A 22 -15.65 -13.36 18.94
C PRO A 22 -16.22 -12.12 18.22
N ALA A 23 -17.01 -11.29 18.91
CA ALA A 23 -17.59 -10.07 18.35
C ALA A 23 -16.53 -9.00 18.02
N GLU A 24 -15.43 -8.95 18.77
CA GLU A 24 -14.30 -8.07 18.50
C GLU A 24 -13.46 -8.57 17.31
N LEU A 25 -13.34 -9.88 17.19
CA LEU A 25 -12.50 -10.54 16.19
C LEU A 25 -13.17 -10.66 14.82
N ALA A 26 -14.49 -10.51 14.74
CA ALA A 26 -15.24 -10.54 13.49
C ALA A 26 -14.73 -9.52 12.46
N ALA A 27 -14.29 -8.33 12.88
CA ALA A 27 -13.72 -7.31 11.99
C ALA A 27 -12.37 -7.70 11.35
N TYR A 28 -11.76 -8.80 11.80
CA TYR A 28 -10.46 -9.29 11.32
C TYR A 28 -10.55 -10.66 10.66
N GLU A 29 -11.76 -11.19 10.45
CA GLU A 29 -11.94 -12.53 9.87
C GLU A 29 -11.66 -12.59 8.37
N ALA A 30 -11.75 -11.44 7.69
CA ALA A 30 -11.46 -11.30 6.27
C ALA A 30 -10.49 -10.13 6.03
N ASP A 31 -9.79 -10.17 4.90
CA ASP A 31 -9.22 -8.99 4.27
C ASP A 31 -10.08 -8.62 3.04
N GLY A 32 -9.50 -8.04 2.00
CA GLY A 32 -10.23 -7.71 0.78
C GLY A 32 -10.53 -8.92 -0.12
N LEU A 33 -9.95 -10.10 0.12
CA LEU A 33 -10.18 -11.31 -0.68
C LEU A 33 -11.53 -11.96 -0.30
N PRO A 34 -12.60 -11.81 -1.09
CA PRO A 34 -13.97 -12.15 -0.65
C PRO A 34 -14.21 -13.65 -0.46
N THR A 35 -13.35 -14.50 -1.00
CA THR A 35 -13.50 -15.97 -0.99
C THR A 35 -12.85 -16.64 0.21
N HIS A 36 -12.11 -15.89 1.03
CA HIS A 36 -11.34 -16.44 2.15
C HIS A 36 -11.67 -15.73 3.45
N ALA A 37 -11.79 -16.50 4.52
CA ALA A 37 -11.94 -15.97 5.87
C ALA A 37 -11.26 -16.91 6.87
N SER A 38 -10.53 -16.33 7.81
CA SER A 38 -9.98 -17.02 8.97
C SER A 38 -10.03 -16.08 10.16
N ARG A 39 -10.90 -16.38 11.12
CA ARG A 39 -11.02 -15.58 12.34
C ARG A 39 -9.81 -15.87 13.24
N PRO A 40 -8.98 -14.86 13.59
CA PRO A 40 -7.90 -15.08 14.55
C PRO A 40 -8.45 -15.39 15.93
N ALA A 41 -7.71 -16.17 16.72
CA ALA A 41 -8.09 -16.40 18.12
C ALA A 41 -7.61 -15.29 19.08
N LEU A 42 -6.70 -14.41 18.63
CA LEU A 42 -6.22 -13.25 19.38
C LEU A 42 -5.69 -12.18 18.42
N ALA A 43 -6.02 -10.91 18.67
CA ALA A 43 -5.37 -9.79 18.00
C ALA A 43 -4.84 -8.78 19.01
N VAL A 44 -3.70 -8.17 18.72
CA VAL A 44 -3.04 -7.15 19.53
C VAL A 44 -2.77 -5.92 18.68
N LEU A 45 -3.02 -4.74 19.25
CA LEU A 45 -2.89 -3.46 18.55
C LEU A 45 -1.86 -2.58 19.28
N PRO A 46 -0.55 -2.74 19.07
CA PRO A 46 0.44 -1.85 19.67
C PRO A 46 0.30 -0.42 19.14
N GLY A 47 0.42 0.57 20.03
CA GLY A 47 0.31 1.99 19.72
C GLY A 47 1.62 2.77 19.80
N SER A 48 2.72 2.10 20.06
CA SER A 48 4.06 2.68 20.00
C SER A 48 5.08 1.66 19.48
N ARG A 49 6.20 2.15 18.96
CA ARG A 49 7.33 1.32 18.55
C ARG A 49 7.78 0.38 19.67
N GLN A 50 7.83 0.88 20.91
CA GLN A 50 8.25 0.10 22.08
C GLN A 50 7.25 -1.02 22.39
N GLU A 51 5.94 -0.71 22.39
CA GLU A 51 4.87 -1.70 22.57
C GLU A 51 4.94 -2.82 21.52
N LEU A 52 5.22 -2.49 20.25
CA LEU A 52 5.37 -3.48 19.19
C LEU A 52 6.57 -4.40 19.44
N ILE A 53 7.74 -3.84 19.77
CA ILE A 53 8.96 -4.62 20.06
C ILE A 53 8.72 -5.58 21.23
N GLU A 54 8.14 -5.08 22.33
CA GLU A 54 7.85 -5.90 23.51
C GLU A 54 6.83 -7.00 23.22
N ALA A 55 5.80 -6.71 22.42
CA ALA A 55 4.81 -7.71 22.02
C ALA A 55 5.45 -8.82 21.17
N ILE A 56 6.26 -8.47 20.16
CA ILE A 56 6.95 -9.47 19.33
C ILE A 56 7.98 -10.26 20.15
N HIS A 57 8.68 -9.62 21.09
CA HIS A 57 9.60 -10.30 21.99
C HIS A 57 8.89 -11.33 22.87
N LEU A 58 7.73 -10.99 23.43
CA LEU A 58 6.91 -11.94 24.20
C LEU A 58 6.45 -13.12 23.33
N LEU A 59 5.99 -12.87 22.10
CA LEU A 59 5.57 -13.92 21.18
C LEU A 59 6.73 -14.83 20.78
N HIS A 60 7.91 -14.26 20.56
CA HIS A 60 9.14 -15.01 20.30
C HIS A 60 9.49 -15.95 21.46
N LEU A 61 9.52 -15.44 22.70
CA LEU A 61 9.79 -16.24 23.90
C LEU A 61 8.75 -17.34 24.12
N ALA A 62 7.49 -17.07 23.79
CA ALA A 62 6.40 -18.03 23.88
C ALA A 62 6.34 -19.02 22.70
N ASN A 63 7.20 -18.85 21.69
CA ASN A 63 7.18 -19.59 20.42
C ASN A 63 5.78 -19.58 19.75
N VAL A 64 5.14 -18.41 19.75
CA VAL A 64 3.82 -18.19 19.15
C VAL A 64 4.00 -17.43 17.84
N PRO A 65 3.54 -17.97 16.70
CA PRO A 65 3.63 -17.28 15.42
C PRO A 65 2.73 -16.04 15.41
N PHE A 66 3.01 -15.12 14.50
CA PHE A 66 2.20 -13.92 14.32
C PHE A 66 2.01 -13.59 12.83
N VAL A 67 0.95 -12.84 12.55
CA VAL A 67 0.69 -12.23 11.24
C VAL A 67 0.57 -10.73 11.45
N ALA A 68 1.36 -9.95 10.72
CA ALA A 68 1.26 -8.50 10.75
C ALA A 68 0.12 -8.03 9.84
N ARG A 69 -0.67 -7.05 10.31
CA ARG A 69 -1.80 -6.52 9.55
C ARG A 69 -1.84 -5.00 9.60
N GLY A 70 -1.95 -4.38 8.43
CA GLY A 70 -2.32 -2.97 8.28
C GLY A 70 -3.83 -2.77 8.40
N ALA A 71 -4.44 -2.12 7.42
CA ALA A 71 -5.90 -1.98 7.35
C ALA A 71 -6.63 -3.29 6.92
N GLY A 72 -5.93 -4.23 6.28
CA GLY A 72 -6.53 -5.47 5.78
C GLY A 72 -7.32 -5.29 4.48
N THR A 73 -6.83 -4.42 3.59
CA THR A 73 -7.41 -4.18 2.26
C THR A 73 -6.79 -5.05 1.16
N GLY A 74 -5.82 -5.92 1.50
CA GLY A 74 -5.15 -6.79 0.56
C GLY A 74 -6.09 -7.84 -0.05
N LEU A 75 -5.77 -8.31 -1.25
CA LEU A 75 -6.59 -9.27 -2.02
C LEU A 75 -5.91 -10.66 -2.12
N SER A 76 -4.87 -10.91 -1.31
CA SER A 76 -4.03 -12.12 -1.33
C SER A 76 -4.39 -13.12 -0.23
N GLY A 77 -5.08 -12.69 0.84
CA GLY A 77 -5.24 -13.48 2.06
C GLY A 77 -4.06 -13.36 3.04
N GLY A 78 -3.00 -12.61 2.70
CA GLY A 78 -1.80 -12.46 3.52
C GLY A 78 -2.03 -11.77 4.87
N ALA A 79 -3.16 -11.06 5.02
CA ALA A 79 -3.55 -10.40 6.27
C ALA A 79 -4.48 -11.26 7.16
N LEU A 80 -4.68 -12.54 6.81
CA LEU A 80 -5.45 -13.50 7.59
C LEU A 80 -4.54 -14.25 8.57
N ALA A 81 -5.05 -14.50 9.77
CA ALA A 81 -4.35 -15.30 10.78
C ALA A 81 -5.16 -16.52 11.17
N GLY A 82 -4.50 -17.68 11.25
CA GLY A 82 -5.05 -18.91 11.81
C GLY A 82 -5.28 -18.82 13.33
N ASN A 83 -5.78 -19.90 13.92
CA ASN A 83 -6.06 -19.97 15.36
C ASN A 83 -4.79 -20.13 16.22
N GLU A 84 -3.67 -20.47 15.58
CA GLU A 84 -2.34 -20.67 16.16
C GLU A 84 -1.49 -19.40 16.17
N ALA A 85 -1.84 -18.39 15.35
CA ALA A 85 -1.08 -17.15 15.23
C ALA A 85 -1.80 -15.98 15.93
N VAL A 86 -1.00 -15.05 16.46
CA VAL A 86 -1.50 -13.76 16.95
C VAL A 86 -1.53 -12.77 15.80
N LEU A 87 -2.67 -12.13 15.59
CA LEU A 87 -2.78 -11.04 14.63
C LEU A 87 -2.23 -9.74 15.26
N VAL A 88 -1.18 -9.17 14.69
CA VAL A 88 -0.55 -7.92 15.15
C VAL A 88 -0.98 -6.77 14.24
N VAL A 89 -1.91 -5.94 14.71
CA VAL A 89 -2.51 -4.88 13.90
C VAL A 89 -1.79 -3.55 14.13
N LEU A 90 -1.24 -2.98 13.06
CA LEU A 90 -0.31 -1.84 13.11
C LEU A 90 -0.98 -0.47 12.93
N THR A 91 -2.31 -0.41 12.81
CA THR A 91 -3.06 0.80 12.45
C THR A 91 -2.99 1.93 13.49
N ARG A 92 -2.54 1.65 14.73
CA ARG A 92 -2.29 2.67 15.75
C ARG A 92 -0.92 3.35 15.62
N LEU A 93 0.02 2.74 14.90
CA LEU A 93 1.32 3.32 14.57
C LEU A 93 1.17 4.18 13.31
N ASN A 94 0.49 5.32 13.42
CA ASN A 94 0.00 6.08 12.26
C ASN A 94 0.52 7.52 12.19
N ARG A 95 1.70 7.79 12.74
CA ARG A 95 2.32 9.12 12.73
C ARG A 95 3.26 9.29 11.54
N ILE A 96 3.21 10.47 10.94
CA ILE A 96 4.29 11.00 10.11
C ILE A 96 5.34 11.56 11.07
N LEU A 97 6.48 10.90 11.16
CA LEU A 97 7.55 11.21 12.12
C LEU A 97 8.38 12.41 11.65
N HIS A 98 8.62 12.51 10.34
CA HIS A 98 9.37 13.61 9.74
C HIS A 98 8.96 13.83 8.29
N LEU A 99 8.96 15.09 7.84
CA LEU A 99 8.74 15.45 6.43
C LEU A 99 9.79 16.51 6.06
N ASP A 100 10.63 16.20 5.07
CA ASP A 100 11.68 17.06 4.54
C ASP A 100 11.35 17.41 3.08
N PRO A 101 10.73 18.58 2.82
CA PRO A 101 10.39 19.00 1.48
C PRO A 101 11.61 19.22 0.58
N LYS A 102 12.73 19.66 1.15
CA LYS A 102 13.94 19.97 0.37
C LYS A 102 14.56 18.69 -0.19
N ARG A 103 14.56 17.62 0.60
CA ARG A 103 15.01 16.28 0.16
C ARG A 103 13.91 15.46 -0.51
N ARG A 104 12.66 15.95 -0.50
CA ARG A 104 11.46 15.25 -0.96
C ARG A 104 11.32 13.88 -0.30
N ARG A 105 11.36 13.87 1.02
CA ARG A 105 11.30 12.64 1.82
C ARG A 105 10.37 12.76 2.99
N ALA A 106 9.80 11.64 3.38
CA ALA A 106 9.06 11.50 4.63
C ALA A 106 9.54 10.26 5.39
N VAL A 107 9.50 10.33 6.72
CA VAL A 107 9.69 9.20 7.63
C VAL A 107 8.37 8.97 8.35
N VAL A 108 7.84 7.75 8.29
CA VAL A 108 6.47 7.42 8.71
C VAL A 108 6.42 6.10 9.46
N GLU A 109 5.42 5.97 10.34
CA GLU A 109 5.03 4.70 10.94
C GLU A 109 4.17 3.84 9.96
N PRO A 110 4.15 2.49 10.08
CA PRO A 110 3.52 1.59 9.10
C PRO A 110 1.99 1.68 9.00
N GLY A 111 1.33 2.23 10.02
CA GLY A 111 -0.12 2.40 10.09
C GLY A 111 -0.62 3.70 9.48
N VAL A 112 0.25 4.57 8.96
CA VAL A 112 -0.17 5.76 8.21
C VAL A 112 -0.96 5.32 6.98
N VAL A 113 -2.18 5.84 6.81
CA VAL A 113 -2.99 5.62 5.61
C VAL A 113 -2.32 6.29 4.42
N ASN A 114 -2.21 5.60 3.28
CA ASN A 114 -1.48 6.04 2.10
C ASN A 114 -1.81 7.50 1.71
N ALA A 115 -3.08 7.82 1.49
CA ALA A 115 -3.51 9.15 1.08
C ALA A 115 -3.13 10.27 2.07
N ARG A 116 -3.00 9.95 3.37
CA ARG A 116 -2.62 10.94 4.41
C ARG A 116 -1.21 11.47 4.24
N LEU A 117 -0.32 10.69 3.63
CA LEU A 117 1.03 11.17 3.32
C LEU A 117 1.00 12.25 2.23
N SER A 118 0.24 12.02 1.16
CA SER A 118 0.04 13.01 0.09
C SER A 118 -0.64 14.28 0.61
N GLU A 119 -1.68 14.15 1.44
CA GLU A 119 -2.32 15.31 2.08
C GLU A 119 -1.34 16.16 2.91
N ALA A 120 -0.45 15.51 3.67
CA ALA A 120 0.55 16.20 4.49
C ALA A 120 1.67 16.85 3.66
N ALA A 121 1.98 16.28 2.49
CA ALA A 121 3.01 16.77 1.57
C ALA A 121 2.51 17.89 0.63
N LEU A 122 1.20 17.95 0.39
CA LEU A 122 0.55 18.88 -0.55
C LEU A 122 0.92 20.37 -0.33
N PRO A 123 0.98 20.91 0.91
CA PRO A 123 1.39 22.31 1.14
C PRO A 123 2.81 22.65 0.65
N HIS A 124 3.62 21.63 0.38
CA HIS A 124 4.98 21.76 -0.12
C HIS A 124 5.09 21.50 -1.62
N GLY A 125 3.97 21.32 -2.34
CA GLY A 125 3.96 20.98 -3.76
C GLY A 125 4.42 19.55 -4.04
N LEU A 126 4.28 18.64 -3.07
CA LEU A 126 4.73 17.26 -3.14
C LEU A 126 3.57 16.28 -2.88
N TYR A 127 3.71 15.04 -3.35
CA TYR A 127 2.80 13.93 -3.06
C TYR A 127 3.56 12.59 -2.98
N TYR A 128 2.92 11.56 -2.43
CA TYR A 128 3.42 10.18 -2.49
C TYR A 128 2.79 9.48 -3.70
N ALA A 129 3.63 8.98 -4.61
CA ALA A 129 3.17 8.56 -5.95
C ALA A 129 2.40 7.23 -6.00
N PRO A 130 2.79 6.17 -5.26
CA PRO A 130 2.02 4.92 -5.27
C PRO A 130 0.59 5.12 -4.76
N ASP A 131 -0.37 4.87 -5.64
CA ASP A 131 -1.78 5.24 -5.49
C ASP A 131 -2.73 4.03 -5.69
N PRO A 132 -2.59 2.95 -4.88
CA PRO A 132 -3.47 1.81 -4.99
C PRO A 132 -4.94 2.22 -4.88
N SER A 133 -5.86 1.49 -5.52
CA SER A 133 -7.30 1.82 -5.48
C SER A 133 -7.86 1.96 -4.06
N SER A 134 -7.25 1.27 -3.08
CA SER A 134 -7.56 1.37 -1.66
C SER A 134 -6.83 2.50 -0.91
N GLN A 135 -6.18 3.46 -1.56
CA GLN A 135 -5.30 4.48 -0.95
C GLN A 135 -5.94 5.30 0.18
N SER A 136 -7.26 5.44 0.15
CA SER A 136 -8.04 6.09 1.21
C SER A 136 -8.14 5.27 2.51
N ALA A 137 -7.76 3.99 2.48
CA ALA A 137 -7.88 3.04 3.58
C ALA A 137 -6.59 2.23 3.85
N CYS A 138 -5.85 1.80 2.83
CA CYS A 138 -4.65 0.99 3.01
C CYS A 138 -3.55 1.78 3.72
N THR A 139 -2.72 1.06 4.49
CA THR A 139 -1.61 1.68 5.23
C THR A 139 -0.27 1.45 4.53
N LEU A 140 0.69 2.35 4.75
CA LEU A 140 2.00 2.33 4.10
C LEU A 140 2.80 1.05 4.40
N GLY A 141 2.66 0.49 5.61
CA GLY A 141 3.25 -0.81 5.94
C GLY A 141 2.67 -1.96 5.10
N GLY A 142 1.37 -1.94 4.83
CA GLY A 142 0.73 -2.90 3.92
C GLY A 142 1.16 -2.68 2.46
N ASN A 143 1.28 -1.42 2.02
CA ASN A 143 1.78 -1.11 0.68
C ASN A 143 3.19 -1.65 0.46
N ILE A 144 4.06 -1.59 1.48
CA ILE A 144 5.41 -2.15 1.43
C ILE A 144 5.39 -3.67 1.42
N ALA A 145 4.57 -4.28 2.30
CA ALA A 145 4.46 -5.74 2.35
C ALA A 145 4.00 -6.33 1.01
N GLU A 146 3.13 -5.63 0.29
CA GLU A 146 2.54 -6.08 -0.99
C GLU A 146 3.21 -5.49 -2.23
N ASN A 147 4.25 -4.66 -2.07
CA ASN A 147 4.83 -3.84 -3.14
C ASN A 147 3.76 -3.13 -4.00
N ALA A 148 2.82 -2.44 -3.34
CA ALA A 148 1.63 -1.90 -3.98
C ALA A 148 1.97 -0.96 -5.15
N GLY A 149 1.25 -1.12 -6.25
CA GLY A 149 1.19 -0.16 -7.35
C GLY A 149 -0.09 0.65 -7.32
N GLY A 150 -0.54 1.06 -8.51
CA GLY A 150 -1.75 1.83 -8.76
C GLY A 150 -1.75 2.28 -10.22
N PRO A 151 -2.76 3.04 -10.67
CA PRO A 151 -2.85 3.55 -12.05
C PRO A 151 -1.59 4.30 -12.50
N HIS A 152 -0.92 5.00 -11.58
CA HIS A 152 0.26 5.82 -11.88
C HIS A 152 1.58 5.04 -11.94
N CYS A 153 1.55 3.71 -11.77
CA CYS A 153 2.77 2.92 -11.70
C CYS A 153 3.53 2.83 -13.03
N LEU A 154 2.85 3.07 -14.17
CA LEU A 154 3.47 3.06 -15.48
C LEU A 154 4.59 4.11 -15.57
N LYS A 155 4.33 5.32 -15.08
CA LYS A 155 5.30 6.43 -15.10
C LYS A 155 6.13 6.52 -13.84
N TYR A 156 5.54 6.27 -12.68
CA TYR A 156 6.16 6.53 -11.39
C TYR A 156 6.68 5.28 -10.68
N GLY A 157 6.44 4.08 -11.23
CA GLY A 157 6.80 2.82 -10.61
C GLY A 157 5.88 2.44 -9.44
N VAL A 158 6.23 1.36 -8.75
CA VAL A 158 5.49 0.80 -7.62
C VAL A 158 6.18 1.15 -6.30
N THR A 159 5.63 0.71 -5.17
CA THR A 159 6.13 1.03 -3.82
C THR A 159 7.65 0.86 -3.69
N THR A 160 8.25 -0.20 -4.24
CA THR A 160 9.71 -0.43 -4.18
C THR A 160 10.54 0.72 -4.75
N ASN A 161 10.03 1.45 -5.74
CA ASN A 161 10.73 2.59 -6.35
C ASN A 161 10.77 3.82 -5.42
N HIS A 162 9.91 3.83 -4.40
CA HIS A 162 9.71 4.98 -3.50
C HIS A 162 10.25 4.72 -2.09
N VAL A 163 10.57 3.48 -1.72
CA VAL A 163 11.17 3.17 -0.42
C VAL A 163 12.67 3.44 -0.46
N VAL A 164 13.15 4.28 0.46
CA VAL A 164 14.56 4.66 0.59
C VAL A 164 15.26 3.84 1.66
N ALA A 165 14.61 3.67 2.81
CA ALA A 165 15.15 2.94 3.94
C ALA A 165 14.03 2.43 4.85
N LEU A 166 14.31 1.38 5.61
CA LEU A 166 13.39 0.76 6.55
C LEU A 166 14.08 0.51 7.90
N GLU A 167 13.33 0.62 8.98
CA GLU A 167 13.60 -0.18 10.19
C GLU A 167 12.66 -1.37 10.17
N VAL A 168 13.21 -2.56 10.37
CA VAL A 168 12.46 -3.83 10.37
C VAL A 168 12.67 -4.52 11.70
N LEU A 169 11.57 -4.92 12.31
CA LEU A 169 11.53 -5.80 13.46
C LEU A 169 11.42 -7.25 12.99
N LEU A 170 12.48 -8.02 13.22
CA LEU A 170 12.55 -9.43 12.88
C LEU A 170 11.72 -10.29 13.85
N PRO A 171 11.38 -11.54 13.48
CA PRO A 171 10.61 -12.43 14.36
C PRO A 171 11.27 -12.77 15.70
N ASN A 172 12.58 -12.61 15.82
CA ASN A 172 13.32 -12.76 17.08
C ASN A 172 13.38 -11.46 17.91
N ALA A 173 12.54 -10.48 17.59
CA ALA A 173 12.49 -9.14 18.17
C ALA A 173 13.76 -8.28 18.02
N THR A 174 14.67 -8.66 17.11
CA THR A 174 15.82 -7.83 16.75
C THR A 174 15.40 -6.77 15.74
N LEU A 175 15.88 -5.54 15.92
CA LEU A 175 15.71 -4.46 14.94
C LEU A 175 16.89 -4.43 13.98
N VAL A 176 16.59 -4.33 12.69
CA VAL A 176 17.58 -4.12 11.64
C VAL A 176 17.21 -2.90 10.80
N ARG A 177 18.23 -2.20 10.30
CA ARG A 177 18.06 -1.07 9.38
C ARG A 177 18.42 -1.55 7.98
N LEU A 178 17.51 -1.36 7.03
CA LEU A 178 17.71 -1.69 5.62
C LEU A 178 17.79 -0.40 4.81
N GLY A 179 18.71 -0.35 3.85
CA GLY A 179 18.98 0.84 3.05
C GLY A 179 19.58 1.98 3.87
N SER A 180 19.67 3.15 3.25
CA SER A 180 20.18 4.35 3.90
C SER A 180 19.48 5.59 3.35
N GLY A 181 19.48 6.66 4.15
CA GLY A 181 19.09 7.98 3.65
C GLY A 181 20.11 8.59 2.67
N SER A 182 21.19 7.91 2.28
CA SER A 182 22.14 8.41 1.27
C SER A 182 21.75 7.94 -0.12
N SER A 183 22.28 8.58 -1.16
CA SER A 183 21.92 8.29 -2.56
C SER A 183 22.51 6.99 -3.11
N GLU A 184 23.47 6.38 -2.42
CA GLU A 184 24.05 5.09 -2.80
C GLU A 184 24.30 4.24 -1.55
N SER A 185 23.89 2.97 -1.61
CA SER A 185 24.20 1.94 -0.64
C SER A 185 25.13 0.91 -1.28
N TRP A 186 26.17 0.50 -0.55
CA TRP A 186 27.07 -0.57 -0.98
C TRP A 186 26.51 -1.93 -0.59
N GLY A 187 26.56 -2.90 -1.50
CA GLY A 187 26.11 -4.28 -1.27
C GLY A 187 24.74 -4.60 -1.89
N PRO A 188 24.14 -5.74 -1.53
CA PRO A 188 22.83 -6.15 -2.05
C PRO A 188 21.72 -5.17 -1.66
N ASP A 189 20.73 -5.02 -2.54
CA ASP A 189 19.53 -4.24 -2.26
C ASP A 189 18.59 -5.01 -1.30
N LEU A 190 18.85 -4.87 0.00
CA LEU A 190 18.01 -5.47 1.04
C LEU A 190 16.66 -4.75 1.19
N VAL A 191 16.52 -3.51 0.70
CA VAL A 191 15.22 -2.83 0.68
C VAL A 191 14.33 -3.50 -0.36
N GLY A 192 14.84 -3.67 -1.59
CA GLY A 192 14.14 -4.38 -2.66
C GLY A 192 13.82 -5.84 -2.32
N LEU A 193 14.66 -6.51 -1.51
CA LEU A 193 14.35 -7.85 -0.99
C LEU A 193 13.19 -7.85 0.02
N PHE A 194 13.05 -6.80 0.83
CA PHE A 194 12.03 -6.73 1.88
C PHE A 194 10.67 -6.26 1.36
N VAL A 195 10.65 -5.30 0.43
CA VAL A 195 9.42 -4.81 -0.21
C VAL A 195 8.79 -5.94 -1.03
N GLY A 196 7.51 -6.23 -0.81
CA GLY A 196 6.83 -7.39 -1.41
C GLY A 196 6.99 -8.69 -0.62
N SER A 197 7.58 -8.68 0.57
CA SER A 197 7.76 -9.89 1.39
C SER A 197 6.48 -10.40 2.09
N GLU A 198 5.36 -9.69 1.96
CA GLU A 198 4.08 -10.03 2.60
C GLU A 198 4.20 -10.19 4.14
N GLY A 199 5.17 -9.51 4.76
CA GLY A 199 5.43 -9.60 6.20
C GLY A 199 6.21 -10.85 6.65
N MET A 200 6.65 -11.70 5.71
CA MET A 200 7.31 -12.98 5.99
C MET A 200 8.73 -12.83 6.56
N PHE A 201 9.37 -11.68 6.36
CA PHE A 201 10.72 -11.41 6.89
C PHE A 201 10.71 -10.57 8.17
N GLY A 202 9.56 -10.01 8.55
CA GLY A 202 9.43 -9.13 9.70
C GLY A 202 8.46 -7.97 9.46
N ILE A 203 8.45 -7.03 10.39
CA ILE A 203 7.54 -5.88 10.39
C ILE A 203 8.32 -4.60 10.16
N ALA A 204 7.98 -3.82 9.13
CA ALA A 204 8.51 -2.46 9.00
C ALA A 204 7.94 -1.58 10.13
N THR A 205 8.81 -1.04 10.98
CA THR A 205 8.44 -0.19 12.14
C THR A 205 8.60 1.30 11.85
N GLU A 206 9.52 1.64 10.96
CA GLU A 206 9.76 2.99 10.46
C GLU A 206 10.11 2.91 8.97
N ILE A 207 9.49 3.76 8.16
CA ILE A 207 9.61 3.74 6.71
C ILE A 207 10.07 5.11 6.24
N THR A 208 11.16 5.16 5.46
CA THR A 208 11.58 6.37 4.74
C THR A 208 11.14 6.29 3.29
N LEU A 209 10.32 7.24 2.85
CA LEU A 209 9.74 7.31 1.52
C LEU A 209 10.22 8.53 0.74
N ARG A 210 10.33 8.38 -0.58
CA ARG A 210 10.47 9.46 -1.55
C ARG A 210 9.10 10.06 -1.85
N LEU A 211 9.09 11.38 -2.05
CA LEU A 211 7.93 12.14 -2.51
C LEU A 211 8.21 12.71 -3.90
N GLU A 212 7.16 12.84 -4.71
CA GLU A 212 7.24 13.41 -6.05
C GLU A 212 6.65 14.83 -6.08
N PRO A 213 7.17 15.72 -6.94
CA PRO A 213 6.55 17.01 -7.21
C PRO A 213 5.21 16.84 -7.89
N ILE A 214 4.23 17.65 -7.49
CA ILE A 214 2.94 17.69 -8.18
C ILE A 214 3.18 18.17 -9.62
N PRO A 215 2.68 17.45 -10.64
CA PRO A 215 2.85 17.85 -12.04
C PRO A 215 2.18 19.20 -12.31
N ALA A 216 2.78 20.00 -13.20
CA ALA A 216 2.29 21.35 -13.52
C ALA A 216 1.02 21.33 -14.38
N ALA A 217 0.84 20.28 -15.17
CA ALA A 217 -0.34 20.04 -15.98
C ALA A 217 -0.70 18.55 -15.97
N VAL A 218 -2.01 18.27 -16.01
CA VAL A 218 -2.57 16.93 -16.16
C VAL A 218 -3.67 17.02 -17.23
N ARG A 219 -3.71 16.07 -18.17
CA ARG A 219 -4.74 15.95 -19.18
C ARG A 219 -5.18 14.51 -19.31
N THR A 220 -6.48 14.28 -19.12
CA THR A 220 -7.11 12.96 -19.28
C THR A 220 -7.83 12.89 -20.63
N LEU A 221 -7.67 11.77 -21.32
CA LEU A 221 -8.29 11.46 -22.60
C LEU A 221 -9.10 10.16 -22.46
N LEU A 222 -10.27 10.12 -23.10
CA LEU A 222 -11.07 8.91 -23.26
C LEU A 222 -11.14 8.58 -24.75
N ALA A 223 -10.71 7.38 -25.12
CA ALA A 223 -10.82 6.86 -26.48
C ALA A 223 -11.69 5.61 -26.49
N ALA A 224 -12.68 5.57 -27.39
CA ALA A 224 -13.56 4.43 -27.58
C ALA A 224 -13.17 3.65 -28.84
N PHE A 225 -13.16 2.33 -28.75
CA PHE A 225 -12.69 1.46 -29.82
C PHE A 225 -13.77 0.45 -30.25
N PRO A 226 -13.82 0.09 -31.55
CA PRO A 226 -14.75 -0.90 -32.08
C PRO A 226 -14.33 -2.34 -31.74
N SER A 227 -13.11 -2.56 -31.25
CA SER A 227 -12.64 -3.87 -30.77
C SER A 227 -11.56 -3.72 -29.68
N ILE A 228 -11.41 -4.75 -28.85
CA ILE A 228 -10.31 -4.85 -27.86
C ILE A 228 -8.95 -4.85 -28.56
N ARG A 229 -8.85 -5.50 -29.75
CA ARG A 229 -7.62 -5.54 -30.55
C ARG A 229 -7.14 -4.15 -30.92
N THR A 230 -8.02 -3.32 -31.49
CA THR A 230 -7.68 -1.95 -31.89
C THR A 230 -7.30 -1.07 -30.70
N ALA A 231 -7.91 -1.27 -29.52
CA ALA A 231 -7.51 -0.58 -28.30
C ALA A 231 -6.10 -1.00 -27.85
N SER A 232 -5.79 -2.31 -27.90
CA SER A 232 -4.46 -2.86 -27.55
C SER A 232 -3.36 -2.41 -28.52
N GLU A 233 -3.68 -2.30 -29.81
CA GLU A 233 -2.78 -1.75 -30.84
C GLU A 233 -2.50 -0.26 -30.57
N ALA A 234 -3.51 0.51 -30.16
CA ALA A 234 -3.33 1.91 -29.77
C ALA A 234 -2.40 2.06 -28.55
N VAL A 235 -2.58 1.24 -27.50
CA VAL A 235 -1.68 1.18 -26.35
C VAL A 235 -0.23 0.94 -26.80
N SER A 236 -0.03 -0.06 -27.65
CA SER A 236 1.30 -0.41 -28.17
C SER A 236 1.91 0.73 -29.01
N GLY A 237 1.09 1.39 -29.82
CA GLY A 237 1.50 2.52 -30.66
C GLY A 237 1.93 3.75 -29.84
N ILE A 238 1.19 4.08 -28.77
CA ILE A 238 1.53 5.17 -27.84
C ILE A 238 2.91 4.93 -27.22
N ILE A 239 3.14 3.74 -26.67
CA ILE A 239 4.43 3.40 -26.06
C ILE A 239 5.55 3.37 -27.11
N ALA A 240 5.30 2.81 -28.30
CA ALA A 240 6.28 2.76 -29.38
C ALA A 240 6.66 4.15 -29.92
N ALA A 241 5.77 5.14 -29.79
CA ALA A 241 6.05 6.55 -30.10
C ALA A 241 6.91 7.24 -29.03
N GLY A 242 7.23 6.56 -27.93
CA GLY A 242 8.03 7.09 -26.82
C GLY A 242 7.22 7.91 -25.80
N VAL A 243 5.89 7.92 -25.91
CA VAL A 243 5.01 8.55 -24.93
C VAL A 243 4.81 7.59 -23.77
N VAL A 244 5.07 8.05 -22.54
CA VAL A 244 4.82 7.29 -21.31
C VAL A 244 3.74 8.01 -20.51
N PRO A 245 2.46 7.63 -20.68
CA PRO A 245 1.37 8.21 -19.92
C PRO A 245 1.57 8.01 -18.42
N ALA A 246 1.04 8.97 -17.65
CA ALA A 246 0.96 8.87 -16.20
C ALA A 246 0.12 7.65 -15.79
N ALA A 247 -1.05 7.49 -16.44
CA ALA A 247 -1.90 6.31 -16.34
C ALA A 247 -2.45 5.91 -17.71
N MET A 248 -2.69 4.62 -17.91
CA MET A 248 -3.28 4.09 -19.14
C MET A 248 -4.08 2.83 -18.83
N GLU A 249 -5.41 2.99 -18.68
CA GLU A 249 -6.32 1.96 -18.21
C GLU A 249 -7.32 1.56 -19.31
N MET A 250 -7.49 0.25 -19.53
CA MET A 250 -8.41 -0.27 -20.53
C MET A 250 -9.57 -1.00 -19.86
N MET A 251 -10.80 -0.71 -20.29
CA MET A 251 -12.00 -1.46 -19.89
C MET A 251 -12.66 -2.07 -21.12
N ASP A 252 -13.06 -3.33 -21.02
CA ASP A 252 -13.90 -3.96 -22.04
C ASP A 252 -15.36 -3.53 -21.92
N GLN A 253 -16.17 -3.89 -22.91
CA GLN A 253 -17.60 -3.55 -22.93
C GLN A 253 -18.37 -4.10 -21.71
N ALA A 254 -17.99 -5.27 -21.20
CA ALA A 254 -18.67 -5.87 -20.05
C ALA A 254 -18.44 -5.03 -18.79
N CYS A 255 -17.19 -4.65 -18.53
CA CYS A 255 -16.80 -3.75 -17.45
C CYS A 255 -17.46 -2.37 -17.60
N VAL A 256 -17.46 -1.79 -18.80
CA VAL A 256 -18.14 -0.51 -19.07
C VAL A 256 -19.62 -0.59 -18.73
N ARG A 257 -20.33 -1.62 -19.22
CA ARG A 257 -21.76 -1.79 -18.92
C ARG A 257 -22.03 -2.01 -17.44
N ALA A 258 -21.16 -2.74 -16.74
CA ALA A 258 -21.29 -2.95 -15.30
C ALA A 258 -21.14 -1.64 -14.52
N VAL A 259 -20.16 -0.81 -14.88
CA VAL A 259 -19.95 0.51 -14.25
C VAL A 259 -21.12 1.46 -14.56
N GLU A 260 -21.55 1.54 -15.81
CA GLU A 260 -22.67 2.41 -16.22
C GLU A 260 -24.03 1.97 -15.66
N ALA A 261 -24.19 0.68 -15.31
CA ALA A 261 -25.37 0.18 -14.61
C ALA A 261 -25.32 0.40 -13.09
N SER A 262 -24.19 0.85 -12.54
CA SER A 262 -23.99 1.07 -11.11
C SER A 262 -24.26 2.52 -10.70
N ILE A 263 -24.18 2.80 -9.39
CA ILE A 263 -24.22 4.17 -8.86
C ILE A 263 -23.01 5.03 -9.26
N TYR A 264 -22.00 4.42 -9.89
CA TYR A 264 -20.76 5.05 -10.32
C TYR A 264 -20.71 5.31 -11.83
N ALA A 265 -21.87 5.35 -12.50
CA ALA A 265 -21.96 5.65 -13.92
C ALA A 265 -21.20 6.95 -14.27
N ALA A 266 -20.32 6.87 -15.27
CA ALA A 266 -19.39 7.93 -15.64
C ALA A 266 -19.67 8.48 -17.05
N GLY A 267 -20.69 7.96 -17.75
CA GLY A 267 -21.04 8.37 -19.11
C GLY A 267 -20.19 7.69 -20.18
N TYR A 268 -19.63 6.52 -19.90
CA TYR A 268 -18.87 5.75 -20.88
C TYR A 268 -19.78 5.19 -22.00
N PRO A 269 -19.28 5.10 -23.24
CA PRO A 269 -20.04 4.57 -24.37
C PRO A 269 -20.29 3.06 -24.23
N VAL A 270 -21.50 2.67 -23.84
CA VAL A 270 -21.90 1.27 -23.58
C VAL A 270 -21.93 0.38 -24.83
N ASP A 271 -21.87 0.99 -26.02
CA ASP A 271 -21.79 0.35 -27.34
C ASP A 271 -20.35 0.16 -27.83
N ALA A 272 -19.36 0.84 -27.22
CA ALA A 272 -17.95 0.59 -27.51
C ALA A 272 -17.54 -0.82 -27.07
N ALA A 273 -16.67 -1.47 -27.85
CA ALA A 273 -16.15 -2.79 -27.49
C ALA A 273 -15.07 -2.70 -26.40
N ALA A 274 -14.33 -1.58 -26.38
CA ALA A 274 -13.39 -1.23 -25.34
C ALA A 274 -13.27 0.30 -25.24
N VAL A 275 -12.91 0.78 -24.05
CA VAL A 275 -12.49 2.17 -23.81
C VAL A 275 -11.08 2.19 -23.24
N LEU A 276 -10.32 3.21 -23.61
CA LEU A 276 -9.00 3.50 -23.07
C LEU A 276 -9.04 4.87 -22.38
N LEU A 277 -8.69 4.89 -21.10
CA LEU A 277 -8.48 6.10 -20.31
C LEU A 277 -6.98 6.36 -20.29
N VAL A 278 -6.54 7.49 -20.81
CA VAL A 278 -5.13 7.89 -20.84
C VAL A 278 -4.97 9.18 -20.06
N GLU A 279 -4.09 9.17 -19.07
CA GLU A 279 -3.71 10.38 -18.35
C GLU A 279 -2.27 10.75 -18.71
N LEU A 280 -2.08 12.00 -19.12
CA LEU A 280 -0.78 12.60 -19.39
C LEU A 280 -0.52 13.66 -18.33
N ASP A 281 0.68 13.65 -17.76
CA ASP A 281 1.09 14.66 -16.79
C ASP A 281 2.53 15.15 -17.04
N GLY A 282 2.86 16.33 -16.52
CA GLY A 282 4.20 16.90 -16.68
C GLY A 282 4.18 18.41 -16.80
N THR A 283 5.06 18.95 -17.65
CA THR A 283 5.00 20.37 -18.03
C THR A 283 3.85 20.61 -19.00
N ALA A 284 3.35 21.84 -19.06
CA ALA A 284 2.26 22.20 -19.96
C ALA A 284 2.63 21.94 -21.43
N GLU A 285 3.88 22.19 -21.81
CA GLU A 285 4.37 21.96 -23.17
C GLU A 285 4.45 20.47 -23.52
N ALA A 286 4.94 19.63 -22.60
CA ALA A 286 5.03 18.19 -22.82
C ALA A 286 3.63 17.58 -22.97
N VAL A 287 2.72 17.90 -22.05
CA VAL A 287 1.33 17.41 -22.08
C VAL A 287 0.61 17.90 -23.35
N ALA A 288 0.85 19.13 -23.80
CA ALA A 288 0.25 19.64 -25.02
C ALA A 288 0.77 18.92 -26.28
N GLY A 289 2.06 18.56 -26.32
CA GLY A 289 2.66 17.85 -27.45
C GLY A 289 2.28 16.37 -27.52
N GLU A 290 2.13 15.71 -26.37
CA GLU A 290 1.78 14.27 -26.28
C GLU A 290 0.29 14.00 -26.48
N ALA A 291 -0.57 15.00 -26.27
CA ALA A 291 -2.02 14.86 -26.34
C ALA A 291 -2.62 15.06 -27.75
N VAL A 292 -1.79 15.05 -28.80
CA VAL A 292 -2.18 15.27 -30.21
C VAL A 292 -2.29 13.95 -30.96
#